data_AF-A0A7C3JCI3-F1
#
_entry.id   AF-A0A7C3JCI3-F1
#
_cell.length_a   1.000
_cell.length_b   1.000
_cell.length_c   1.000
_cell.angle_alpha   90.00
_cell.angle_beta   90.00
_cell.angle_gamma   90.00
#
_symmetry.space_group_name_H-M   'P 1'
#
loop_
_entity.id
_entity.type
_entity.pdbx_description
1 polymer ?
#
loop_
_entity_poly.entity_id
_entity_poly.type
_entity_poly.pdbx_seq_one_letter_code
_entity_poly.pdbx_strand_id
1 'polypeptide(L)'
;MDIASFALKLIQGGLGNLAAYLAAHVLLCLVPAFYIAGAMTALIPKESVTRFLGRNTPKYISYPAAALAGSVLAVCSCTIVPLFAGIYKKGAGLGPAITFLFFAPAANILALVYTGGVIGADLAFARLFLSLAFGIGIGLIMALIFSRSDIAHDKATDEMFATQSQKGMSRVALAFLLILVALLLSGTLKIGLLTNSYASIALPIPGVDRFQEYLFQLVPFDPSKGEEGVTAQGVLLIGMLSLIGVSSWKGMENIHDGFNRWTWLAMILVGITLLATALGMKPHAGYLELTFTGRFFGVLLMLSILTWLLRKHLSVEEQRDFLWESWRFIKQIFPLLIVGVFTVGVIRVLIRPEWIEALAGENTLVGNLAGVIFGVFMYFPTLVEVPIANMFLNLGMHRGPLLAYLMADPELSLQSILITATIIGRLKAWVYVFWVALFSTLAGLIYGSWIDGASIGTIGLSLTLFLAALAGVLWWMNQRNLKRIASQSASNI
;
A
#
# COMPACT_ATOMS: atom_id res chain seq x y z
N MET A 1 -10.94 -17.40 32.63
CA MET A 1 -11.54 -16.28 31.88
C MET A 1 -12.85 -16.77 31.31
N ASP A 2 -13.95 -16.04 31.51
CA ASP A 2 -15.24 -16.39 30.92
C ASP A 2 -15.15 -16.27 29.39
N ILE A 3 -15.70 -17.23 28.64
CA ILE A 3 -15.64 -17.28 27.17
C ILE A 3 -16.24 -16.00 26.57
N ALA A 4 -17.30 -15.48 27.19
CA ALA A 4 -17.92 -14.22 26.79
C ALA A 4 -16.96 -13.03 26.97
N SER A 5 -16.25 -12.96 28.10
CA SER A 5 -15.25 -11.91 28.35
C SER A 5 -14.07 -11.96 27.38
N PHE A 6 -13.68 -13.16 26.94
CA PHE A 6 -12.61 -13.35 25.95
C PHE A 6 -13.08 -12.95 24.54
N ALA A 7 -14.28 -13.36 24.14
CA ALA A 7 -14.86 -12.97 22.85
C ALA A 7 -15.07 -11.45 22.75
N LEU A 8 -15.52 -10.80 23.82
CA LEU A 8 -15.64 -9.35 23.87
C LEU A 8 -14.29 -8.64 23.72
N LYS A 9 -13.23 -9.15 24.37
CA LYS A 9 -11.87 -8.61 24.19
C LYS A 9 -11.39 -8.71 22.74
N LEU A 10 -11.66 -9.82 22.07
CA LEU A 10 -11.31 -10.01 20.66
C LEU A 10 -12.03 -9.00 19.75
N ILE A 11 -13.35 -8.86 19.92
CA ILE A 11 -14.15 -7.90 19.14
C ILE A 11 -13.69 -6.46 19.42
N GLN A 12 -13.43 -6.13 20.68
CA GLN A 12 -12.92 -4.81 21.08
C GLN A 12 -11.55 -4.53 20.46
N GLY A 13 -10.65 -5.51 20.41
CA GLY A 13 -9.35 -5.38 19.73
C GLY A 13 -9.52 -5.11 18.22
N GLY A 14 -10.41 -5.85 17.56
CA GLY A 14 -10.74 -5.62 16.15
C GLY A 14 -11.33 -4.24 15.87
N LEU A 15 -12.33 -3.83 16.66
CA LEU A 15 -12.97 -2.51 16.52
C LEU A 15 -12.02 -1.36 16.87
N GLY A 16 -11.20 -1.53 17.91
CA GLY A 16 -10.19 -0.56 18.33
C GLY A 16 -9.14 -0.34 17.25
N ASN A 17 -8.61 -1.42 16.64
CA ASN A 17 -7.65 -1.32 15.54
C ASN A 17 -8.26 -0.65 14.31
N LEU A 18 -9.50 -0.98 13.96
CA LEU A 18 -10.22 -0.34 12.86
C LEU A 18 -10.44 1.15 13.13
N ALA A 19 -10.87 1.51 14.34
CA ALA A 19 -11.07 2.90 14.72
C ALA A 19 -9.75 3.68 14.66
N ALA A 20 -8.66 3.15 15.22
CA ALA A 20 -7.34 3.75 15.15
C ALA A 20 -6.88 3.94 13.69
N TYR A 21 -7.05 2.92 12.85
CA TYR A 21 -6.69 2.99 11.43
C TYR A 21 -7.48 4.07 10.66
N LEU A 22 -8.79 4.18 10.88
CA LEU A 22 -9.65 5.19 10.25
C LEU A 22 -9.43 6.61 10.80
N ALA A 23 -9.04 6.71 12.08
CA ALA A 23 -8.72 7.94 12.79
C ALA A 23 -7.34 8.50 12.45
N ALA A 24 -6.43 7.65 11.97
CA ALA A 24 -5.05 8.00 11.73
C ALA A 24 -4.84 8.77 10.41
N HIS A 25 -3.59 9.22 10.21
CA HIS A 25 -3.07 9.89 9.02
C HIS A 25 -3.28 9.14 7.68
N VAL A 26 -3.82 7.93 7.70
CA VAL A 26 -4.12 7.10 6.53
C VAL A 26 -5.01 7.84 5.52
N LEU A 27 -5.85 8.78 5.96
CA LEU A 27 -6.68 9.55 5.03
C LEU A 27 -5.89 10.43 4.06
N LEU A 28 -4.78 11.01 4.53
CA LEU A 28 -3.92 11.85 3.70
C LEU A 28 -3.18 11.06 2.61
N CYS A 29 -3.12 9.73 2.73
CA CYS A 29 -2.48 8.88 1.73
C CYS A 29 -3.50 8.07 0.91
N LEU A 30 -4.49 7.47 1.57
CA LEU A 30 -5.49 6.59 0.95
C LEU A 30 -6.43 7.33 0.00
N VAL A 31 -6.95 8.49 0.41
CA VAL A 31 -7.90 9.25 -0.42
C VAL A 31 -7.23 9.77 -1.70
N PRO A 32 -6.05 10.43 -1.65
CA PRO A 32 -5.32 10.75 -2.87
C PRO A 32 -4.96 9.53 -3.72
N ALA A 33 -4.60 8.39 -3.12
CA ALA A 33 -4.29 7.18 -3.89
C ALA A 33 -5.49 6.66 -4.71
N PHE A 34 -6.71 6.69 -4.17
CA PHE A 34 -7.92 6.34 -4.94
C PHE A 34 -8.21 7.33 -6.06
N TYR A 35 -7.97 8.63 -5.83
CA TYR A 35 -8.07 9.62 -6.89
C TYR A 35 -6.99 9.46 -7.96
N ILE A 36 -5.75 9.16 -7.59
CA ILE A 36 -4.67 8.85 -8.54
C ILE A 36 -5.08 7.63 -9.38
N ALA A 37 -5.55 6.54 -8.77
CA ALA A 37 -5.99 5.36 -9.50
C ALA A 37 -7.12 5.64 -10.49
N GLY A 38 -8.13 6.44 -10.08
CA GLY A 38 -9.21 6.89 -10.96
C GLY A 38 -8.72 7.78 -12.09
N ALA A 39 -7.87 8.77 -11.79
CA ALA A 39 -7.27 9.68 -12.76
C ALA A 39 -6.39 8.93 -13.78
N MET A 40 -5.61 7.94 -13.33
CA MET A 40 -4.82 7.08 -14.20
C MET A 40 -5.69 6.26 -15.14
N THR A 41 -6.82 5.76 -14.66
CA THR A 41 -7.73 4.95 -15.48
C THR A 41 -8.50 5.81 -16.49
N ALA A 42 -9.00 6.97 -16.07
CA ALA A 42 -9.85 7.84 -16.86
C ALA A 42 -9.07 8.77 -17.82
N LEU A 43 -7.99 9.40 -17.34
CA LEU A 43 -7.36 10.53 -18.02
C LEU A 43 -6.07 10.16 -18.77
N ILE A 44 -5.39 9.10 -18.35
CA ILE A 44 -4.10 8.70 -18.94
C ILE A 44 -4.35 7.72 -20.09
N PRO A 45 -3.79 7.94 -21.29
CA PRO A 45 -3.93 7.00 -22.40
C PRO A 45 -3.13 5.72 -22.15
N LYS A 46 -3.62 4.59 -22.67
CA LYS A 46 -3.05 3.25 -22.45
C LYS A 46 -1.56 3.22 -22.82
N GLU A 47 -1.22 3.81 -23.95
CA GLU A 47 0.12 3.85 -24.54
C GLU A 47 1.15 4.45 -23.60
N SER A 48 0.75 5.39 -22.74
CA SER A 48 1.67 6.02 -21.80
C SER A 48 2.08 5.08 -20.67
N VAL A 49 1.15 4.26 -20.19
CA VAL A 49 1.43 3.23 -19.19
C VAL A 49 2.18 2.08 -19.85
N THR A 50 1.71 1.59 -20.99
CA THR A 50 2.29 0.42 -21.65
C THR A 50 3.66 0.69 -22.26
N ARG A 51 3.98 1.93 -22.66
CA ARG A 51 5.33 2.29 -23.13
C ARG A 51 6.42 1.92 -22.14
N PHE A 52 6.16 2.03 -20.83
CA PHE A 52 7.12 1.66 -19.79
C PHE A 52 6.76 0.34 -19.11
N LEU A 53 5.49 0.10 -18.80
CA LEU A 53 5.05 -1.03 -17.97
C LEU A 53 4.32 -2.12 -18.77
N GLY A 54 4.27 -2.01 -20.09
CA GLY A 54 3.54 -2.93 -20.95
C GLY A 54 4.16 -4.33 -21.02
N ARG A 55 3.32 -5.31 -21.36
CA ARG A 55 3.73 -6.71 -21.52
C ARG A 55 4.81 -6.91 -22.57
N ASN A 56 4.71 -6.20 -23.70
CA ASN A 56 5.64 -6.31 -24.82
C ASN A 56 6.85 -5.36 -24.70
N THR A 57 6.87 -4.51 -23.66
CA THR A 57 7.97 -3.58 -23.42
C THR A 57 9.22 -4.34 -22.99
N PRO A 58 10.41 -4.00 -23.51
CA PRO A 58 11.63 -4.71 -23.18
C PRO A 58 11.86 -4.79 -21.67
N LYS A 59 12.20 -5.99 -21.17
CA LYS A 59 12.27 -6.28 -19.73
C LYS A 59 13.27 -5.37 -18.98
N TYR A 60 14.35 -4.97 -19.65
CA TYR A 60 15.35 -4.06 -19.08
C TYR A 60 14.84 -2.61 -18.93
N ILE A 61 13.71 -2.26 -19.54
CA ILE A 61 13.03 -0.98 -19.33
C ILE A 61 11.91 -1.16 -18.30
N SER A 62 11.05 -2.18 -18.49
CA SER A 62 9.80 -2.27 -17.75
C SER A 62 9.97 -2.62 -16.28
N TYR A 63 10.91 -3.50 -15.93
CA TYR A 63 11.14 -3.89 -14.55
C TYR A 63 11.87 -2.80 -13.74
N PRO A 64 12.95 -2.17 -14.24
CA PRO A 64 13.54 -1.02 -13.56
C PRO A 64 12.58 0.17 -13.46
N ALA A 65 11.79 0.47 -14.49
CA ALA A 65 10.78 1.53 -14.42
C ALA A 65 9.72 1.24 -13.35
N ALA A 66 9.23 0.00 -13.26
CA ALA A 66 8.31 -0.43 -12.21
C ALA A 66 8.91 -0.28 -10.81
N ALA A 67 10.13 -0.75 -10.61
CA ALA A 67 10.83 -0.65 -9.33
C ALA A 67 11.06 0.82 -8.92
N LEU A 68 11.58 1.66 -9.84
CA LEU A 68 11.82 3.08 -9.58
C LEU A 68 10.52 3.83 -9.27
N ALA A 69 9.46 3.60 -10.06
CA ALA A 69 8.17 4.21 -9.80
C ALA A 69 7.62 3.83 -8.41
N GLY A 70 7.81 2.58 -8.00
CA GLY A 70 7.39 2.10 -6.68
C GLY A 70 8.16 2.74 -5.53
N SER A 71 9.49 2.71 -5.59
CA SER A 71 10.36 3.21 -4.50
C SER A 71 10.23 4.72 -4.27
N VAL A 72 10.03 5.51 -5.34
CA VAL A 72 9.93 6.99 -5.25
C VAL A 72 8.62 7.45 -4.61
N LEU A 73 7.52 6.73 -4.78
CA LEU A 73 6.20 7.16 -4.30
C LEU A 73 6.07 7.13 -2.77
N ALA A 74 7.03 6.54 -2.05
CA ALA A 74 7.05 6.45 -0.59
C ALA A 74 5.73 5.97 0.03
N VAL A 75 5.05 5.06 -0.67
CA VAL A 75 3.70 4.57 -0.36
C VAL A 75 3.73 3.29 0.47
N CYS A 76 2.73 3.14 1.35
CA CYS A 76 2.49 1.89 2.08
C CYS A 76 1.57 0.94 1.28
N SER A 77 1.38 -0.27 1.80
CA SER A 77 0.52 -1.32 1.19
C SER A 77 -0.92 -0.83 0.93
N CYS A 78 -1.47 0.01 1.79
CA CYS A 78 -2.84 0.54 1.63
C CYS A 78 -2.99 1.47 0.43
N THR A 79 -1.90 2.14 0.03
CA THR A 79 -1.88 3.08 -1.10
C THR A 79 -1.36 2.48 -2.39
N ILE A 80 -0.45 1.50 -2.32
CA ILE A 80 0.09 0.87 -3.52
C ILE A 80 -0.95 0.01 -4.24
N VAL A 81 -1.86 -0.63 -3.51
CA VAL A 81 -2.84 -1.54 -4.13
C VAL A 81 -3.83 -0.81 -5.04
N PRO A 82 -4.44 0.34 -4.66
CA PRO A 82 -5.21 1.17 -5.60
C PRO A 82 -4.39 1.63 -6.81
N LEU A 83 -3.14 2.06 -6.61
CA LEU A 83 -2.26 2.50 -7.71
C LEU A 83 -1.95 1.35 -8.67
N PHE A 84 -1.64 0.17 -8.12
CA PHE A 84 -1.48 -1.08 -8.86
C PHE A 84 -2.74 -1.43 -9.65
N ALA A 85 -3.93 -1.32 -9.04
CA ALA A 85 -5.19 -1.56 -9.72
C ALA A 85 -5.39 -0.60 -10.91
N GLY A 86 -5.03 0.68 -10.74
CA GLY A 86 -5.07 1.70 -11.79
C GLY A 86 -4.15 1.36 -12.98
N ILE A 87 -2.86 1.12 -12.73
CA ILE A 87 -1.91 0.79 -13.81
C ILE A 87 -2.24 -0.54 -14.49
N TYR A 88 -2.67 -1.55 -13.72
CA TYR A 88 -3.00 -2.87 -14.25
C TYR A 88 -4.26 -2.80 -15.12
N LYS A 89 -5.31 -2.10 -14.66
CA LYS A 89 -6.52 -1.88 -15.47
C LYS A 89 -6.21 -1.11 -16.76
N LYS A 90 -5.25 -0.17 -16.73
CA LYS A 90 -4.82 0.56 -17.94
C LYS A 90 -3.94 -0.27 -18.90
N GLY A 91 -3.58 -1.51 -18.54
CA GLY A 91 -2.88 -2.43 -19.44
C GLY A 91 -1.40 -2.66 -19.13
N ALA A 92 -0.92 -2.27 -17.94
CA ALA A 92 0.40 -2.73 -17.49
C ALA A 92 0.47 -4.27 -17.49
N GLY A 93 1.59 -4.82 -17.96
CA GLY A 93 1.82 -6.25 -17.96
C GLY A 93 1.90 -6.80 -16.54
N LEU A 94 1.48 -8.04 -16.33
CA LEU A 94 1.43 -8.65 -15.00
C LEU A 94 2.78 -8.61 -14.28
N GLY A 95 3.89 -8.88 -14.98
CA GLY A 95 5.23 -8.91 -14.36
C GLY A 95 5.70 -7.56 -13.82
N PRO A 96 5.77 -6.50 -14.65
CA PRO A 96 6.08 -5.14 -14.19
C PRO A 96 5.10 -4.65 -13.11
N ALA A 97 3.80 -4.95 -13.24
CA ALA A 97 2.80 -4.54 -12.25
C ALA A 97 3.04 -5.22 -10.89
N ILE A 98 3.38 -6.51 -10.84
CA ILE A 98 3.74 -7.22 -9.61
C ILE A 98 5.06 -6.70 -9.03
N THR A 99 6.02 -6.35 -9.88
CA THR A 99 7.29 -5.76 -9.45
C THR A 99 7.05 -4.43 -8.75
N PHE A 100 6.19 -3.58 -9.33
CA PHE A 100 5.74 -2.32 -8.72
C PHE A 100 5.01 -2.56 -7.39
N LEU A 101 4.08 -3.52 -7.35
CA LEU A 101 3.30 -3.85 -6.16
C LEU A 101 4.17 -4.30 -4.97
N PHE A 102 5.16 -5.16 -5.23
CA PHE A 102 6.06 -5.69 -4.20
C PHE A 102 7.13 -4.68 -3.79
N PHE A 103 7.82 -4.07 -4.75
CA PHE A 103 9.01 -3.28 -4.45
C PHE A 103 8.69 -1.93 -3.80
N ALA A 104 7.51 -1.34 -4.07
CA ALA A 104 7.15 -0.02 -3.58
C ALA A 104 7.16 0.08 -2.03
N PRO A 105 6.46 -0.80 -1.28
CA PRO A 105 6.57 -0.78 0.17
C PRO A 105 7.87 -1.41 0.70
N ALA A 106 8.37 -2.51 0.09
CA ALA A 106 9.59 -3.19 0.53
C ALA A 106 10.84 -2.28 0.52
N ALA A 107 10.96 -1.41 -0.48
CA ALA A 107 12.11 -0.53 -0.71
C ALA A 107 11.74 0.95 -0.76
N ASN A 108 10.76 1.34 0.07
CA ASN A 108 10.42 2.74 0.28
C ASN A 108 11.63 3.49 0.86
N ILE A 109 12.01 4.62 0.27
CA ILE A 109 13.12 5.47 0.72
C ILE A 109 13.02 5.82 2.22
N LEU A 110 11.82 6.13 2.73
CA LEU A 110 11.63 6.46 4.15
C LEU A 110 11.87 5.24 5.04
N ALA A 111 11.41 4.05 4.61
CA ALA A 111 11.62 2.81 5.33
C ALA A 111 13.11 2.46 5.38
N LEU A 112 13.83 2.60 4.26
CA LEU A 112 15.25 2.32 4.15
C LEU A 112 16.09 3.27 4.99
N VAL A 113 15.82 4.59 4.93
CA VAL A 113 16.50 5.59 5.75
C VAL A 113 16.26 5.32 7.24
N TYR A 114 15.01 5.01 7.61
CA TYR A 114 14.68 4.77 9.02
C TYR A 114 15.24 3.43 9.53
N THR A 115 15.20 2.37 8.72
CA THR A 115 15.86 1.08 9.02
C THR A 115 17.36 1.27 9.21
N GLY A 116 18.01 2.03 8.30
CA GLY A 116 19.43 2.32 8.35
C GLY A 116 19.83 3.14 9.58
N GLY A 117 18.98 4.10 9.98
CA GLY A 117 19.23 4.96 11.13
C GLY A 117 18.93 4.33 12.49
N VAL A 118 17.93 3.45 12.59
CA VAL A 118 17.49 2.85 13.86
C VAL A 118 18.10 1.48 14.10
N ILE A 119 18.17 0.61 13.09
CA ILE A 119 18.55 -0.80 13.24
C ILE A 119 19.97 -1.06 12.73
N GLY A 120 20.31 -0.50 11.57
CA GLY A 120 21.64 -0.63 10.98
C GLY A 120 21.64 -0.50 9.47
N ALA A 121 22.70 0.12 8.95
CA ALA A 121 22.88 0.35 7.51
C ALA A 121 23.00 -0.98 6.72
N ASP A 122 23.61 -2.00 7.33
CA ASP A 122 23.74 -3.35 6.78
C ASP A 122 22.37 -3.97 6.44
N LEU A 123 21.40 -3.86 7.36
CA LEU A 123 20.04 -4.34 7.13
C LEU A 123 19.33 -3.53 6.04
N ALA A 124 19.51 -2.21 6.02
CA ALA A 124 18.91 -1.34 5.01
C ALA A 124 19.44 -1.66 3.59
N PHE A 125 20.75 -1.88 3.44
CA PHE A 125 21.33 -2.32 2.16
C PHE A 125 20.83 -3.69 1.75
N ALA A 126 20.82 -4.66 2.67
CA ALA A 126 20.28 -5.99 2.40
C ALA A 126 18.82 -5.91 1.94
N ARG A 127 17.99 -5.14 2.65
CA ARG A 127 16.59 -4.89 2.31
C ARG A 127 16.44 -4.31 0.90
N LEU A 128 17.21 -3.27 0.55
CA LEU A 128 17.16 -2.66 -0.79
C LEU A 128 17.54 -3.65 -1.91
N PHE A 129 18.69 -4.33 -1.80
CA PHE A 129 19.18 -5.18 -2.87
C PHE A 129 18.36 -6.47 -3.02
N LEU A 130 18.00 -7.10 -1.90
CA LEU A 130 17.21 -8.34 -1.91
C LEU A 130 15.78 -8.07 -2.37
N SER A 131 15.13 -6.98 -1.92
CA SER A 131 13.79 -6.62 -2.41
C SER A 131 13.80 -6.26 -3.89
N LEU A 132 14.85 -5.61 -4.42
CA LEU A 132 14.96 -5.31 -5.85
C LEU A 132 15.10 -6.60 -6.66
N ALA A 133 16.04 -7.46 -6.27
CA ALA A 133 16.30 -8.72 -6.97
C ALA A 133 15.05 -9.63 -6.94
N PHE A 134 14.43 -9.78 -5.77
CA PHE A 134 13.28 -10.65 -5.58
C PHE A 134 11.99 -10.06 -6.14
N GLY A 135 11.77 -8.75 -6.05
CA GLY A 135 10.62 -8.10 -6.68
C GLY A 135 10.60 -8.31 -8.19
N ILE A 136 11.75 -8.11 -8.84
CA ILE A 136 11.91 -8.38 -10.28
C ILE A 136 11.75 -9.88 -10.56
N GLY A 137 12.36 -10.74 -9.72
CA GLY A 137 12.24 -12.19 -9.82
C GLY A 137 10.79 -12.68 -9.78
N ILE A 138 10.03 -12.26 -8.77
CA ILE A 138 8.60 -12.59 -8.59
C ILE A 138 7.80 -12.08 -9.79
N GLY A 139 8.05 -10.85 -10.27
CA GLY A 139 7.39 -10.32 -11.46
C GLY A 139 7.65 -11.15 -12.72
N LEU A 140 8.90 -11.56 -12.96
CA LEU A 140 9.27 -12.41 -14.09
C LEU A 140 8.60 -13.79 -14.01
N ILE A 141 8.60 -14.41 -12.83
CA ILE A 141 7.94 -15.69 -12.58
C ILE A 141 6.44 -15.58 -12.87
N MET A 142 5.78 -14.55 -12.32
CA MET A 142 4.34 -14.32 -12.52
C MET A 142 4.00 -14.13 -14.01
N ALA A 143 4.80 -13.36 -14.74
CA ALA A 143 4.62 -13.17 -16.18
C ALA A 143 4.79 -14.48 -16.98
N LEU A 144 5.72 -15.36 -16.57
CA LEU A 144 5.93 -16.65 -17.22
C LEU A 144 4.80 -17.65 -16.94
N ILE A 145 4.39 -17.79 -15.68
CA ILE A 145 3.33 -18.72 -15.25
C ILE A 145 1.99 -18.34 -15.91
N PHE A 146 1.67 -17.04 -15.91
CA PHE A 146 0.36 -16.54 -16.32
C PHE A 146 0.36 -15.86 -17.70
N SER A 147 1.37 -16.13 -18.53
CA SER A 147 1.57 -15.54 -19.86
C SER A 147 0.32 -15.52 -20.74
N ARG A 148 -0.47 -16.61 -20.75
CA ARG A 148 -1.74 -16.69 -21.51
C ARG A 148 -2.80 -15.69 -21.03
N SER A 149 -3.00 -15.62 -19.73
CA SER A 149 -3.96 -14.67 -19.15
C SER A 149 -3.49 -13.23 -19.30
N ASP A 150 -2.17 -13.01 -19.33
CA ASP A 150 -1.57 -11.69 -19.57
C ASP A 150 -1.74 -11.25 -21.04
N ILE A 151 -1.66 -12.18 -22.00
CA ILE A 151 -2.03 -11.93 -23.42
C ILE A 151 -3.50 -11.52 -23.52
N ALA A 152 -4.39 -12.27 -22.87
CA ALA A 152 -5.82 -11.99 -22.92
C ALA A 152 -6.15 -10.62 -22.31
N HIS A 153 -5.50 -10.27 -21.19
CA HIS A 153 -5.64 -8.97 -20.55
C HIS A 153 -5.15 -7.82 -21.44
N ASP A 154 -4.00 -7.98 -22.10
CA ASP A 154 -3.45 -6.98 -23.02
C ASP A 154 -4.42 -6.71 -24.18
N LYS A 155 -4.96 -7.77 -24.81
CA LYS A 155 -5.96 -7.66 -25.87
C LYS A 155 -7.26 -7.01 -25.40
N ALA A 156 -7.80 -7.44 -24.27
CA ALA A 156 -9.03 -6.88 -23.71
C ALA A 156 -8.89 -5.39 -23.37
N THR A 157 -7.72 -4.97 -22.89
CA THR A 157 -7.45 -3.55 -22.63
C THR A 157 -7.21 -2.74 -23.90
N ASP A 158 -6.68 -3.34 -24.98
CA ASP A 158 -6.63 -2.69 -26.30
C ASP A 158 -8.05 -2.42 -26.81
N GLU A 159 -8.95 -3.39 -26.74
CA GLU A 159 -10.36 -3.24 -27.14
C GLU A 159 -11.07 -2.17 -26.29
N MET A 160 -10.89 -2.22 -24.96
CA MET A 160 -11.53 -1.29 -24.03
C MET A 160 -11.06 0.15 -24.19
N PHE A 161 -9.82 0.38 -24.61
CA PHE A 161 -9.24 1.73 -24.76
C PHE A 161 -8.93 2.12 -26.22
N ALA A 162 -9.44 1.38 -27.20
CA ALA A 162 -9.20 1.60 -28.62
C ALA A 162 -9.52 3.04 -29.08
N THR A 163 -10.60 3.62 -28.56
CA THR A 163 -11.02 5.01 -28.88
C THR A 163 -10.13 6.07 -28.24
N GLN A 164 -9.49 5.77 -27.11
CA GLN A 164 -8.61 6.70 -26.39
C GLN A 164 -7.18 6.71 -26.97
N SER A 165 -6.79 5.63 -27.66
CA SER A 165 -5.50 5.43 -28.33
C SER A 165 -5.10 6.54 -29.31
N GLN A 166 -6.08 7.21 -29.93
CA GLN A 166 -5.80 8.27 -30.91
C GLN A 166 -5.44 9.63 -30.29
N LYS A 167 -5.71 9.85 -28.99
CA LYS A 167 -5.35 11.08 -28.29
C LYS A 167 -4.12 10.82 -27.42
N GLY A 168 -2.98 11.39 -27.81
CA GLY A 168 -1.78 11.44 -26.97
C GLY A 168 -2.08 12.10 -25.61
N MET A 169 -1.19 11.88 -24.64
CA MET A 169 -1.40 12.37 -23.27
C MET A 169 -1.57 13.89 -23.24
N SER A 170 -2.73 14.35 -22.76
CA SER A 170 -2.96 15.78 -22.54
C SER A 170 -1.98 16.29 -21.47
N ARG A 171 -1.32 17.42 -21.74
CA ARG A 171 -0.45 18.09 -20.74
C ARG A 171 -1.23 18.42 -19.46
N VAL A 172 -2.53 18.69 -19.60
CA VAL A 172 -3.45 18.95 -18.47
C VAL A 172 -3.64 17.69 -17.63
N ALA A 173 -3.88 16.53 -18.26
CA ALA A 173 -4.06 15.26 -17.56
C ALA A 173 -2.78 14.85 -16.80
N LEU A 174 -1.61 15.05 -17.41
CA LEU A 174 -0.33 14.84 -16.74
C LEU A 174 -0.16 15.78 -15.55
N ALA A 175 -0.42 17.09 -15.74
CA ALA A 175 -0.32 18.06 -14.65
C ALA A 175 -1.29 17.71 -13.51
N PHE A 176 -2.52 17.33 -13.82
CA PHE A 176 -3.51 16.90 -12.83
C PHE A 176 -3.03 15.68 -12.04
N LEU A 177 -2.49 14.66 -12.71
CA LEU A 177 -1.91 13.48 -12.08
C LEU A 177 -0.71 13.83 -11.19
N LEU A 178 0.21 14.68 -11.66
CA LEU A 178 1.38 15.10 -10.90
C LEU A 178 1.00 15.89 -9.66
N ILE A 179 -0.04 16.73 -9.73
CA ILE A 179 -0.54 17.46 -8.55
C ILE A 179 -1.23 16.50 -7.57
N LEU A 180 -1.92 15.46 -8.04
CA LEU A 180 -2.44 14.41 -7.14
C LEU A 180 -1.32 13.64 -6.44
N VAL A 181 -0.23 13.31 -7.14
CA VAL A 181 0.98 12.72 -6.52
C VAL A 181 1.60 13.70 -5.53
N ALA A 182 1.69 14.99 -5.86
CA ALA A 182 2.18 16.01 -4.94
C ALA A 182 1.29 16.18 -3.69
N LEU A 183 -0.03 16.05 -3.83
CA LEU A 183 -0.98 16.02 -2.71
C LEU A 183 -0.70 14.82 -1.80
N LEU A 184 -0.51 13.62 -2.36
CA LEU A 184 -0.15 12.41 -1.61
C LEU A 184 1.19 12.59 -0.88
N LEU A 185 2.21 13.10 -1.56
CA LEU A 185 3.54 13.34 -1.00
C LEU A 185 3.51 14.42 0.09
N SER A 186 2.73 15.48 -0.10
CA SER A 186 2.56 16.54 0.91
C SER A 186 1.97 16.01 2.21
N GLY A 187 1.08 15.02 2.15
CA GLY A 187 0.51 14.37 3.33
C GLY A 187 1.43 13.36 4.01
N THR A 188 2.30 12.69 3.25
CA THR A 188 3.07 11.53 3.71
C THR A 188 4.52 11.84 4.08
N LEU A 189 5.16 12.77 3.38
CA LEU A 189 6.57 13.09 3.60
C LEU A 189 6.79 13.71 5.00
N LYS A 190 7.84 13.24 5.67
CA LYS A 190 8.30 13.72 6.98
C LYS A 190 9.49 14.69 6.84
N ILE A 191 9.32 15.72 6.03
CA ILE A 191 10.32 16.77 5.84
C ILE A 191 10.02 17.91 6.82
N GLY A 192 11.04 18.55 7.38
CA GLY A 192 10.89 19.68 8.32
C GLY A 192 9.95 20.77 7.78
N LEU A 193 10.09 21.14 6.50
CA LEU A 193 9.21 22.09 5.83
C LEU A 193 7.71 21.76 5.94
N LEU A 194 7.35 20.47 5.89
CA LEU A 194 5.96 20.03 5.99
C LEU A 194 5.54 19.80 7.45
N THR A 195 6.44 19.29 8.28
CA THR A 195 6.13 18.89 9.66
C THR A 195 6.20 20.02 10.68
N ASN A 196 6.94 21.09 10.40
CA ASN A 196 7.04 22.24 11.28
C ASN A 196 5.69 22.98 11.38
N SER A 197 5.41 23.49 12.59
CA SER A 197 4.27 24.36 12.85
C SER A 197 4.61 25.80 12.46
N TYR A 198 3.73 26.45 11.71
CA TYR A 198 3.90 27.84 11.26
C TYR A 198 2.91 28.80 11.95
N ALA A 199 1.78 28.29 12.41
CA ALA A 199 0.84 29.04 13.23
C ALA A 199 0.12 28.10 14.19
N SER A 200 -0.25 28.60 15.38
CA SER A 200 -1.13 27.89 16.29
C SER A 200 -2.24 28.81 16.79
N ILE A 201 -3.43 28.25 16.99
CA ILE A 201 -4.61 28.95 17.49
C ILE A 201 -5.16 28.13 18.66
N ALA A 202 -5.33 28.75 19.82
CA ALA A 202 -5.99 28.13 20.97
C ALA A 202 -7.48 28.49 20.94
N LEU A 203 -8.33 27.50 20.71
CA LEU A 203 -9.79 27.67 20.78
C LEU A 203 -10.29 27.33 22.19
N PRO A 204 -11.01 28.21 22.89
CA PRO A 204 -11.50 27.96 24.25
C PRO A 204 -12.73 27.03 24.23
N ILE A 205 -12.50 25.76 23.89
CA ILE A 205 -13.53 24.71 23.88
C ILE A 205 -13.31 23.83 25.13
N PRO A 206 -14.10 24.01 26.19
CA PRO A 206 -13.94 23.22 27.41
C PRO A 206 -14.42 21.77 27.20
N GLY A 207 -13.75 20.81 27.84
CA GLY A 207 -14.17 19.40 27.92
C GLY A 207 -13.65 18.47 26.82
N VAL A 208 -12.87 18.98 25.85
CA VAL A 208 -12.26 18.12 24.81
C VAL A 208 -11.16 17.23 25.40
N ASP A 209 -10.46 17.70 26.43
CA ASP A 209 -9.52 16.94 27.25
C ASP A 209 -10.18 15.72 27.91
N ARG A 210 -11.31 15.93 28.59
CA ARG A 210 -12.08 14.82 29.21
C ARG A 210 -12.59 13.83 28.18
N PHE A 211 -13.01 14.32 27.01
CA PHE A 211 -13.42 13.45 25.91
C PHE A 211 -12.24 12.63 25.37
N GLN A 212 -11.06 13.23 25.25
CA GLN A 212 -9.84 12.53 24.85
C GLN A 212 -9.43 11.44 25.86
N GLU A 213 -9.53 11.71 27.16
CA GLU A 213 -9.27 10.71 28.21
C GLU A 213 -10.26 9.54 28.15
N TYR A 214 -11.55 9.82 27.95
CA TYR A 214 -12.57 8.79 27.75
C TYR A 214 -12.26 7.90 26.53
N LEU A 215 -11.81 8.49 25.42
CA LEU A 215 -11.42 7.73 24.23
C LEU A 215 -10.22 6.82 24.48
N PHE A 216 -9.22 7.27 25.24
CA PHE A 216 -8.07 6.44 25.62
C PHE A 216 -8.43 5.31 26.60
N GLN A 217 -9.50 5.46 27.38
CA GLN A 217 -10.03 4.35 28.18
C GLN A 217 -10.76 3.32 27.31
N LEU A 218 -11.44 3.76 26.25
CA LEU A 218 -12.20 2.89 25.34
C LEU A 218 -11.29 2.10 24.39
N VAL A 219 -10.30 2.78 23.81
CA VAL A 219 -9.28 2.23 22.90
C VAL A 219 -7.91 2.72 23.39
N PRO A 220 -7.21 1.90 24.20
CA PRO A 220 -5.93 2.30 24.79
C PRO A 220 -4.87 2.56 23.71
N PHE A 221 -3.99 3.51 24.00
CA PHE A 221 -2.77 3.76 23.25
C PHE A 221 -1.64 2.94 23.90
N ASP A 222 -1.15 1.92 23.20
CA ASP A 222 -0.02 1.13 23.64
C ASP A 222 0.99 0.99 22.47
N PRO A 223 2.01 1.87 22.41
CA PRO A 223 2.99 1.85 21.34
C PRO A 223 3.86 0.59 21.38
N SER A 224 3.97 -0.09 22.52
CA SER A 224 4.70 -1.37 22.64
C SER A 224 3.97 -2.52 21.94
N LYS A 225 2.66 -2.40 21.75
CA LYS A 225 1.83 -3.33 20.98
C LYS A 225 1.49 -2.80 19.58
N GLY A 226 2.02 -1.63 19.24
CA GLY A 226 1.69 -0.92 18.00
C GLY A 226 0.21 -0.51 17.89
N GLU A 227 -0.41 -0.15 19.02
CA GLU A 227 -1.76 0.39 19.11
C GLU A 227 -1.70 1.93 19.08
N GLU A 228 -2.32 2.56 18.07
CA GLU A 228 -2.26 4.03 17.87
C GLU A 228 -3.33 4.82 18.64
N GLY A 229 -4.22 4.16 19.40
CA GLY A 229 -5.30 4.80 20.14
C GLY A 229 -6.29 5.58 19.25
N VAL A 230 -7.35 6.13 19.82
CA VAL A 230 -8.30 7.00 19.08
C VAL A 230 -8.26 8.41 19.66
N THR A 231 -7.98 9.40 18.81
CA THR A 231 -7.98 10.81 19.20
C THR A 231 -9.35 11.46 18.97
N ALA A 232 -9.63 12.58 19.63
CA ALA A 232 -10.83 13.38 19.40
C ALA A 232 -10.93 13.84 17.93
N GLN A 233 -9.79 14.22 17.34
CA GLN A 233 -9.66 14.46 15.90
C GLN A 233 -10.00 13.21 15.09
N GLY A 234 -9.51 12.05 15.50
CA GLY A 234 -9.83 10.76 14.90
C GLY A 234 -11.33 10.48 14.81
N VAL A 235 -12.07 10.71 15.90
CA VAL A 235 -13.53 10.55 15.92
C VAL A 235 -14.22 11.51 14.95
N LEU A 236 -13.78 12.77 14.90
CA LEU A 236 -14.26 13.74 13.91
C LEU A 236 -14.05 13.21 12.49
N LEU A 237 -12.85 12.69 12.19
CA LEU A 237 -12.49 12.15 10.88
C LEU A 237 -13.32 10.91 10.52
N ILE A 238 -13.59 9.99 11.45
CA ILE A 238 -14.48 8.84 11.24
C ILE A 238 -15.91 9.31 10.90
N GLY A 239 -16.40 10.34 11.59
CA GLY A 239 -17.68 10.96 11.29
C GLY A 239 -17.71 11.56 9.87
N MET A 240 -16.68 12.32 9.50
CA MET A 240 -16.54 12.90 8.17
C MET A 240 -16.45 11.83 7.07
N LEU A 241 -15.70 10.75 7.30
CA LEU A 241 -15.62 9.60 6.40
C LEU A 241 -16.98 8.94 6.17
N SER A 242 -17.77 8.80 7.23
CA SER A 242 -19.13 8.24 7.12
C SER A 242 -20.02 9.13 6.26
N LEU A 243 -19.93 10.45 6.44
CA LEU A 243 -20.63 11.43 5.60
C LEU A 243 -20.15 11.42 4.15
N ILE A 244 -18.84 11.27 3.92
CA ILE A 244 -18.27 11.08 2.57
C ILE A 244 -18.83 9.80 1.95
N GLY A 245 -18.86 8.69 2.67
CA GLY A 245 -19.41 7.42 2.16
C GLY A 245 -20.85 7.56 1.69
N VAL A 246 -21.71 8.15 2.53
CA VAL A 246 -23.14 8.37 2.19
C VAL A 246 -23.31 9.35 1.03
N SER A 247 -22.58 10.47 1.03
CA SER A 247 -22.67 11.48 -0.03
C SER A 247 -22.09 10.99 -1.36
N SER A 248 -20.98 10.25 -1.35
CA SER A 248 -20.39 9.61 -2.53
C SER A 248 -21.31 8.52 -3.08
N TRP A 249 -21.97 7.72 -2.23
CA TRP A 249 -22.93 6.72 -2.71
C TRP A 249 -24.13 7.36 -3.41
N LYS A 250 -24.67 8.47 -2.89
CA LYS A 250 -25.77 9.20 -3.55
C LYS A 250 -25.31 10.06 -4.73
N GLY A 251 -24.04 10.46 -4.76
CA GLY A 251 -23.48 11.42 -5.71
C GLY A 251 -22.74 10.79 -6.87
N MET A 252 -21.78 9.92 -6.59
CA MET A 252 -20.87 9.31 -7.57
C MET A 252 -21.46 8.06 -8.23
N GLU A 253 -22.44 7.38 -7.62
CA GLU A 253 -23.06 6.17 -8.21
C GLU A 253 -23.77 6.48 -9.53
N ASN A 254 -24.47 7.62 -9.58
CA ASN A 254 -25.27 8.04 -10.72
C ASN A 254 -24.59 9.20 -11.49
N ILE A 255 -23.26 9.26 -11.47
CA ILE A 255 -22.52 10.41 -12.02
C ILE A 255 -22.63 10.55 -13.53
N HIS A 256 -22.95 9.47 -14.24
CA HIS A 256 -23.22 9.49 -15.68
C HIS A 256 -24.52 10.21 -16.03
N ASP A 257 -25.51 10.25 -15.13
CA ASP A 257 -26.75 11.02 -15.29
C ASP A 257 -26.51 12.53 -15.14
N GLY A 258 -25.37 12.92 -14.58
CA GLY A 258 -24.95 14.30 -14.39
C GLY A 258 -24.48 14.59 -12.97
N PHE A 259 -23.94 15.80 -12.78
CA PHE A 259 -23.53 16.26 -11.45
C PHE A 259 -24.75 16.62 -10.61
N ASN A 260 -24.86 16.03 -9.42
CA ASN A 260 -25.92 16.35 -8.47
C ASN A 260 -25.34 17.06 -7.22
N ARG A 261 -26.21 17.52 -6.32
CA ARG A 261 -25.79 18.21 -5.08
C ARG A 261 -24.93 17.32 -4.19
N TRP A 262 -25.17 16.01 -4.17
CA TRP A 262 -24.41 15.05 -3.38
C TRP A 262 -22.99 14.86 -3.91
N THR A 263 -22.78 14.92 -5.23
CA THR A 263 -21.43 14.87 -5.83
C THR A 263 -20.57 16.04 -5.35
N TRP A 264 -21.12 17.25 -5.37
CA TRP A 264 -20.43 18.44 -4.87
C TRP A 264 -20.21 18.40 -3.36
N LEU A 265 -21.20 17.94 -2.60
CA LEU A 265 -21.07 17.75 -1.16
C LEU A 265 -19.94 16.76 -0.84
N ALA A 266 -19.86 15.62 -1.53
CA ALA A 266 -18.82 14.63 -1.35
C ALA A 266 -17.42 15.22 -1.61
N MET A 267 -17.26 15.95 -2.72
CA MET A 267 -15.97 16.60 -3.06
C MET A 267 -15.56 17.66 -2.03
N ILE A 268 -16.51 18.45 -1.54
CA ILE A 268 -16.25 19.44 -0.48
C ILE A 268 -15.86 18.74 0.82
N LEU A 269 -16.62 17.71 1.23
CA LEU A 269 -16.33 16.94 2.43
C LEU A 269 -14.95 16.28 2.36
N VAL A 270 -14.57 15.72 1.21
CA VAL A 270 -13.22 15.17 0.97
C VAL A 270 -12.16 16.25 1.18
N GLY A 271 -12.32 17.43 0.56
CA GLY A 271 -11.37 18.54 0.72
C GLY A 271 -11.23 19.00 2.17
N ILE A 272 -12.36 19.19 2.87
CA ILE A 272 -12.37 19.56 4.28
C ILE A 272 -11.74 18.46 5.14
N THR A 273 -11.99 17.19 4.85
CA THR A 273 -11.44 16.06 5.61
C THR A 273 -9.92 16.00 5.49
N LEU A 274 -9.38 16.19 4.27
CA LEU A 274 -7.94 16.25 4.05
C LEU A 274 -7.30 17.43 4.79
N LEU A 275 -7.93 18.61 4.76
CA LEU A 275 -7.46 19.78 5.51
C LEU A 275 -7.53 19.55 7.03
N ALA A 276 -8.63 18.99 7.53
CA ALA A 276 -8.82 18.66 8.94
C ALA A 276 -7.82 17.61 9.41
N THR A 277 -7.42 16.66 8.54
CA THR A 277 -6.38 15.66 8.86
C THR A 277 -4.99 16.28 8.85
N ALA A 278 -4.72 17.25 7.97
CA ALA A 278 -3.43 17.93 7.88
C ALA A 278 -3.23 18.97 9.01
N LEU A 279 -4.31 19.43 9.63
CA LEU A 279 -4.31 20.27 10.82
C LEU A 279 -3.95 19.43 12.05
N GLY A 280 -2.99 19.87 12.86
CA GLY A 280 -2.69 19.19 14.12
C GLY A 280 -3.63 19.66 15.22
N MET A 281 -4.44 18.77 15.78
CA MET A 281 -5.33 19.11 16.90
C MET A 281 -4.83 18.46 18.19
N LYS A 282 -4.52 19.28 19.20
CA LYS A 282 -4.09 18.80 20.52
C LYS A 282 -5.01 19.34 21.62
N PRO A 283 -5.81 18.49 22.26
CA PRO A 283 -6.65 18.91 23.39
C PRO A 283 -5.77 19.21 24.60
N HIS A 284 -6.01 20.35 25.24
CA HIS A 284 -5.40 20.77 26.50
C HIS A 284 -6.50 21.09 27.52
N ALA A 285 -6.13 21.21 28.80
CA ALA A 285 -7.07 21.60 29.85
C ALA A 285 -7.66 23.00 29.57
N GLY A 286 -8.94 23.05 29.18
CA GLY A 286 -9.69 24.29 28.94
C GLY A 286 -9.56 24.92 27.55
N TYR A 287 -8.70 24.40 26.66
CA TYR A 287 -8.62 24.86 25.27
C TYR A 287 -8.17 23.75 24.31
N LEU A 288 -8.55 23.88 23.04
CA LEU A 288 -8.10 23.03 21.94
C LEU A 288 -7.05 23.80 21.13
N GLU A 289 -5.83 23.28 21.08
CA GLU A 289 -4.78 23.86 20.25
C GLU A 289 -4.89 23.32 18.81
N LEU A 290 -5.09 24.22 17.86
CA LEU A 290 -5.02 23.94 16.44
C LEU A 290 -3.67 24.42 15.91
N THR A 291 -2.88 23.51 15.34
CA THR A 291 -1.55 23.78 14.79
C THR A 291 -1.57 23.65 13.27
N PHE A 292 -1.23 24.74 12.60
CA PHE A 292 -1.12 24.83 11.14
C PHE A 292 0.30 24.48 10.74
N THR A 293 0.47 23.22 10.37
CA THR A 293 1.75 22.68 9.89
C THR A 293 1.97 23.01 8.41
N GLY A 294 3.20 22.87 7.92
CA GLY A 294 3.48 22.96 6.49
C GLY A 294 2.65 21.98 5.64
N ARG A 295 2.27 20.82 6.20
CA ARG A 295 1.34 19.86 5.56
C ARG A 295 0.00 20.49 5.28
N PHE A 296 -0.55 21.25 6.22
CA PHE A 296 -1.83 21.93 6.01
C PHE A 296 -1.79 22.87 4.80
N PHE A 297 -0.75 23.70 4.73
CA PHE A 297 -0.58 24.63 3.60
C PHE A 297 -0.29 23.92 2.29
N GLY A 298 0.52 22.85 2.30
CA GLY A 298 0.78 22.02 1.14
C GLY A 298 -0.49 21.35 0.59
N VAL A 299 -1.28 20.72 1.47
CA VAL A 299 -2.57 20.12 1.12
C VAL A 299 -3.54 21.18 0.59
N LEU A 300 -3.66 22.34 1.24
CA LEU A 300 -4.50 23.44 0.79
C LEU A 300 -4.12 23.96 -0.59
N LEU A 301 -2.82 24.15 -0.84
CA LEU A 301 -2.30 24.59 -2.13
C LEU A 301 -2.63 23.57 -3.23
N MET A 302 -2.34 22.29 -3.00
CA MET A 302 -2.59 21.23 -3.98
C MET A 302 -4.09 21.06 -4.25
N LEU A 303 -4.96 21.09 -3.23
CA LEU A 303 -6.41 21.05 -3.40
C LEU A 303 -6.96 22.25 -4.18
N SER A 304 -6.39 23.43 -3.96
CA SER A 304 -6.77 24.65 -4.69
C SER A 304 -6.42 24.53 -6.17
N ILE A 305 -5.21 24.06 -6.48
CA ILE A 305 -4.74 23.82 -7.85
C ILE A 305 -5.58 22.74 -8.54
N LEU A 306 -5.86 21.62 -7.85
CA LEU A 306 -6.70 20.55 -8.39
C LEU A 306 -8.12 21.03 -8.69
N THR A 307 -8.72 21.81 -7.79
CA THR A 307 -10.06 22.36 -8.00
C THR A 307 -10.10 23.31 -9.19
N TRP A 308 -9.05 24.13 -9.36
CA TRP A 308 -8.91 25.01 -10.51
C TRP A 308 -8.73 24.25 -11.82
N LEU A 309 -7.83 23.25 -11.86
CA LEU A 309 -7.63 22.39 -13.04
C LEU A 309 -8.92 21.66 -13.40
N LEU A 310 -9.58 21.04 -12.42
CA LEU A 310 -10.83 20.30 -12.60
C LEU A 310 -11.91 21.19 -13.23
N ARG A 311 -12.10 22.42 -12.72
CA ARG A 311 -13.16 23.32 -13.22
C ARG A 311 -12.86 24.00 -14.54
N LYS A 312 -11.59 24.29 -14.83
CA LYS A 312 -11.21 25.13 -15.98
C LYS A 312 -10.66 24.35 -17.17
N HIS A 313 -10.05 23.19 -16.94
CA HIS A 313 -9.26 22.51 -17.96
C HIS A 313 -9.70 21.07 -18.27
N LEU A 314 -10.45 20.41 -17.38
CA LEU A 314 -11.02 19.08 -17.65
C LEU A 314 -12.44 19.19 -18.19
N SER A 315 -12.77 18.38 -19.21
CA SER A 315 -14.13 18.30 -19.74
C SER A 315 -15.09 17.70 -18.71
N VAL A 316 -16.39 17.94 -18.89
CA VAL A 316 -17.42 17.36 -18.02
C VAL A 316 -17.41 15.83 -18.08
N GLU A 317 -17.13 15.23 -19.23
CA GLU A 317 -17.00 13.77 -19.37
C GLU A 317 -15.77 13.26 -18.63
N GLU A 318 -14.60 13.88 -18.83
CA GLU A 318 -13.36 13.51 -18.16
C GLU A 318 -13.49 13.57 -16.63
N GLN A 319 -14.18 14.59 -16.11
CA GLN A 319 -14.47 14.71 -14.69
C GLN A 319 -15.39 13.60 -14.17
N ARG A 320 -16.43 13.24 -14.94
CA ARG A 320 -17.35 12.15 -14.57
C ARG A 320 -16.64 10.80 -14.56
N ASP A 321 -15.86 10.51 -15.60
CA ASP A 321 -15.11 9.26 -15.72
C ASP A 321 -14.05 9.13 -14.62
N PHE A 322 -13.35 10.22 -14.31
CA PHE A 322 -12.40 10.29 -13.19
C PHE A 322 -13.07 9.94 -11.86
N LEU A 323 -14.18 10.61 -11.54
CA LEU A 323 -14.88 10.42 -10.26
C LEU A 323 -15.54 9.04 -10.17
N TRP A 324 -16.09 8.54 -11.28
CA TRP A 324 -16.65 7.19 -11.36
C TRP A 324 -15.57 6.13 -11.11
N GLU A 325 -14.43 6.22 -11.80
CA GLU A 325 -13.35 5.25 -11.63
C GLU A 325 -12.77 5.28 -10.21
N SER A 326 -12.62 6.47 -9.62
CA SER A 326 -12.24 6.62 -8.21
C SER A 326 -13.25 5.94 -7.28
N TRP A 327 -14.55 6.21 -7.47
CA TRP A 327 -15.61 5.60 -6.68
C TRP A 327 -15.67 4.08 -6.84
N ARG A 328 -15.47 3.57 -8.06
CA ARG A 328 -15.42 2.14 -8.35
C ARG A 328 -14.29 1.46 -7.60
N PHE A 329 -13.08 2.04 -7.58
CA PHE A 329 -11.97 1.50 -6.79
C PHE A 329 -12.25 1.56 -5.28
N ILE A 330 -12.86 2.65 -4.80
CA ILE A 330 -13.27 2.76 -3.39
C ILE A 330 -14.25 1.64 -3.03
N LYS A 331 -15.32 1.42 -3.81
CA LYS A 331 -16.29 0.34 -3.58
C LYS A 331 -15.66 -1.05 -3.60
N GLN A 332 -14.67 -1.26 -4.47
CA GLN A 332 -13.99 -2.54 -4.61
C GLN A 332 -13.00 -2.82 -3.45
N ILE A 333 -12.23 -1.81 -3.06
CA ILE A 333 -11.06 -2.00 -2.18
C ILE A 333 -11.40 -1.69 -0.72
N PHE A 334 -12.14 -0.63 -0.45
CA PHE A 334 -12.35 -0.11 0.91
C PHE A 334 -13.08 -1.10 1.84
N PRO A 335 -14.15 -1.81 1.42
CA PRO A 335 -14.81 -2.80 2.28
C PRO A 335 -13.88 -3.96 2.68
N LEU A 336 -13.07 -4.46 1.73
CA LEU A 336 -12.10 -5.53 1.99
C LEU A 336 -11.00 -5.06 2.94
N LEU A 337 -10.59 -3.80 2.81
CA LEU A 337 -9.63 -3.17 3.69
C LEU A 337 -10.18 -3.10 5.13
N ILE A 338 -11.44 -2.70 5.33
CA ILE A 338 -12.08 -2.69 6.67
C ILE A 338 -12.06 -4.09 7.29
N VAL A 339 -12.47 -5.11 6.52
CA VAL A 339 -12.49 -6.50 7.00
C VAL A 339 -11.09 -6.98 7.36
N GLY A 340 -10.09 -6.69 6.53
CA GLY A 340 -8.70 -7.04 6.78
C GLY A 340 -8.15 -6.39 8.05
N VAL A 341 -8.31 -5.07 8.20
CA VAL A 341 -7.86 -4.31 9.38
C VAL A 341 -8.54 -4.77 10.66
N PHE A 342 -9.85 -5.03 10.62
CA PHE A 342 -10.58 -5.58 11.76
C PHE A 342 -10.04 -6.97 12.15
N THR A 343 -9.86 -7.87 11.16
CA THR A 343 -9.38 -9.24 11.39
C THR A 343 -7.97 -9.25 11.98
N VAL A 344 -7.08 -8.40 11.45
CA VAL A 344 -5.73 -8.20 12.00
C VAL A 344 -5.79 -7.72 13.45
N GLY A 345 -6.68 -6.77 13.78
CA GLY A 345 -6.88 -6.31 15.15
C GLY A 345 -7.33 -7.40 16.12
N VAL A 346 -8.21 -8.31 15.67
CA VAL A 346 -8.63 -9.49 16.43
C VAL A 346 -7.44 -10.43 16.68
N ILE A 347 -6.64 -10.69 15.64
CA ILE A 347 -5.52 -11.64 15.72
C ILE A 347 -4.39 -11.10 16.60
N ARG A 348 -4.11 -9.79 16.57
CA ARG A 348 -3.09 -9.16 17.42
C ARG A 348 -3.28 -9.42 18.91
N VAL A 349 -4.52 -9.49 19.38
CA VAL A 349 -4.85 -9.82 20.78
C VAL A 349 -4.37 -11.22 21.19
N LEU A 350 -4.19 -12.12 20.22
CA LEU A 350 -3.74 -13.50 20.44
C LEU A 350 -2.21 -13.64 20.44
N ILE A 351 -1.48 -12.67 19.90
CA ILE A 351 -0.03 -12.76 19.69
C ILE A 351 0.69 -12.38 20.98
N ARG A 352 1.57 -13.27 21.45
CA ARG A 352 2.38 -13.04 22.65
C ARG A 352 3.85 -12.79 22.30
N PRO A 353 4.52 -11.85 22.99
CA PRO A 353 5.94 -11.56 22.77
C PRO A 353 6.85 -12.79 22.91
N GLU A 354 6.52 -13.71 23.82
CA GLU A 354 7.33 -14.90 24.09
C GLU A 354 7.48 -15.83 22.88
N TRP A 355 6.51 -15.80 21.93
CA TRP A 355 6.59 -16.60 20.71
C TRP A 355 7.63 -16.09 19.73
N ILE A 356 7.98 -14.80 19.81
CA ILE A 356 8.90 -14.14 18.89
C ILE A 356 10.32 -14.64 19.14
N GLU A 357 10.76 -14.68 20.40
CA GLU A 357 12.08 -15.22 20.77
C GLU A 357 12.15 -16.73 20.52
N ALA A 358 11.14 -17.49 20.94
CA ALA A 358 11.15 -18.95 20.85
C ALA A 358 11.14 -19.48 19.40
N LEU A 359 10.46 -18.80 18.48
CA LEU A 359 10.37 -19.24 17.08
C LEU A 359 11.41 -18.56 16.17
N ALA A 360 11.76 -17.31 16.44
CA ALA A 360 12.57 -16.48 15.53
C ALA A 360 13.89 -15.97 16.14
N GLY A 361 14.33 -16.54 17.26
CA GLY A 361 15.60 -16.19 17.93
C GLY A 361 16.87 -16.67 17.21
N GLU A 362 16.75 -17.55 16.22
CA GLU A 362 17.88 -18.04 15.42
C GLU A 362 17.61 -17.96 13.92
N ASN A 363 18.68 -17.94 13.12
CA ASN A 363 18.60 -17.96 11.66
C ASN A 363 18.30 -19.36 11.09
N THR A 364 17.09 -19.86 11.33
CA THR A 364 16.63 -21.15 10.80
C THR A 364 15.54 -20.96 9.75
N LEU A 365 15.26 -21.99 8.96
CA LEU A 365 14.12 -21.97 8.03
C LEU A 365 12.81 -21.71 8.79
N VAL A 366 12.63 -22.32 9.96
CA VAL A 366 11.46 -22.14 10.81
C VAL A 366 11.38 -20.71 11.33
N GLY A 367 12.49 -20.13 11.79
CA GLY A 367 12.51 -18.75 12.27
C GLY A 367 12.17 -17.74 11.18
N ASN A 368 12.70 -17.92 9.97
CA ASN A 368 12.39 -17.05 8.84
C ASN A 368 10.93 -17.21 8.37
N LEU A 369 10.40 -18.43 8.35
CA LEU A 369 8.98 -18.67 8.08
C LEU A 369 8.07 -18.06 9.16
N ALA A 370 8.48 -18.15 10.43
CA ALA A 370 7.77 -17.49 11.52
C ALA A 370 7.76 -15.97 11.32
N GLY A 371 8.88 -15.36 10.94
CA GLY A 371 8.97 -13.94 10.56
C GLY A 371 7.98 -13.56 9.45
N VAL A 372 7.88 -14.38 8.39
CA VAL A 372 6.92 -14.18 7.29
C VAL A 372 5.47 -14.29 7.77
N ILE A 373 5.16 -15.31 8.58
CA ILE A 373 3.82 -15.50 9.15
C ILE A 373 3.45 -14.34 10.07
N PHE A 374 4.40 -13.85 10.87
CA PHE A 374 4.19 -12.64 11.66
C PHE A 374 3.85 -11.46 10.74
N GLY A 375 4.58 -11.22 9.64
CA GLY A 375 4.27 -10.15 8.70
C GLY A 375 2.87 -10.25 8.07
N VAL A 376 2.38 -11.46 7.80
CA VAL A 376 1.00 -11.66 7.27
C VAL A 376 -0.06 -11.08 8.22
N PHE A 377 0.16 -11.19 9.53
CA PHE A 377 -0.83 -10.84 10.56
C PHE A 377 -0.50 -9.59 11.37
N MET A 378 0.75 -9.13 11.35
CA MET A 378 1.27 -8.01 12.15
C MET A 378 1.49 -6.77 11.29
N TYR A 379 0.59 -6.48 10.35
CA TYR A 379 0.70 -5.31 9.47
C TYR A 379 0.91 -4.01 10.22
N PHE A 380 2.06 -3.36 10.09
CA PHE A 380 2.27 -2.02 10.63
C PHE A 380 2.41 -0.97 9.51
N PRO A 381 1.94 0.27 9.74
CA PRO A 381 2.34 1.38 8.89
C PRO A 381 3.86 1.50 8.86
N THR A 382 4.43 1.81 7.70
CA THR A 382 5.90 1.89 7.48
C THR A 382 6.65 2.72 8.52
N LEU A 383 6.01 3.72 9.11
CA LEU A 383 6.59 4.60 10.12
C LEU A 383 6.70 3.95 11.51
N VAL A 384 5.86 2.97 11.79
CA VAL A 384 5.79 2.20 13.06
C VAL A 384 6.43 0.82 12.88
N GLU A 385 6.61 0.37 11.64
CA GLU A 385 7.27 -0.89 11.29
C GLU A 385 8.70 -0.99 11.85
N VAL A 386 9.54 0.03 11.65
CA VAL A 386 10.96 0.00 12.08
C VAL A 386 11.13 0.04 13.60
N PRO A 387 10.42 0.87 14.39
CA PRO A 387 10.53 0.85 15.85
C PRO A 387 10.05 -0.47 16.44
N ILE A 388 9.00 -1.07 15.87
CA ILE A 388 8.52 -2.40 16.28
C ILE A 388 9.54 -3.48 15.91
N ALA A 389 10.13 -3.41 14.71
CA ALA A 389 11.21 -4.31 14.32
C ALA A 389 12.41 -4.21 15.27
N ASN A 390 12.77 -3.00 15.69
CA ASN A 390 13.81 -2.78 16.69
C ASN A 390 13.41 -3.34 18.08
N MET A 391 12.13 -3.25 18.45
CA MET A 391 11.63 -3.89 19.66
C MET A 391 11.75 -5.41 19.59
N PHE A 392 11.42 -6.04 18.46
CA PHE A 392 11.59 -7.49 18.30
C PHE A 392 13.04 -7.92 18.42
N LEU A 393 13.99 -7.14 17.87
CA LEU A 393 15.41 -7.36 18.08
C LEU A 393 15.80 -7.30 19.56
N ASN A 394 15.30 -6.30 20.29
CA ASN A 394 15.55 -6.16 21.73
C ASN A 394 14.93 -7.31 22.55
N LEU A 395 13.89 -7.95 22.04
CA LEU A 395 13.26 -9.15 22.60
C LEU A 395 13.95 -10.45 22.16
N GLY A 396 15.10 -10.38 21.47
CA GLY A 396 15.89 -11.55 21.09
C GLY A 396 15.60 -12.13 19.70
N MET A 397 14.78 -11.47 18.86
CA MET A 397 14.58 -11.91 17.48
C MET A 397 15.88 -11.79 16.68
N HIS A 398 16.19 -12.81 15.88
CA HIS A 398 17.37 -12.79 15.02
C HIS A 398 17.18 -11.85 13.82
N ARG A 399 18.27 -11.21 13.37
CA ARG A 399 18.26 -10.22 12.28
C ARG A 399 17.83 -10.82 10.93
N GLY A 400 18.06 -12.11 10.70
CA GLY A 400 17.57 -12.85 9.52
C GLY A 400 16.04 -12.94 9.44
N PRO A 401 15.38 -13.63 10.39
CA PRO A 401 13.93 -13.62 10.54
C PRO A 401 13.30 -12.22 10.55
N LEU A 402 14.00 -11.23 11.12
CA LEU A 402 13.54 -9.84 11.08
C LEU A 402 13.46 -9.30 9.65
N LEU A 403 14.48 -9.54 8.81
CA LEU A 403 14.42 -9.13 7.41
C LEU A 403 13.30 -9.86 6.66
N ALA A 404 13.11 -11.15 6.93
CA ALA A 404 12.01 -11.93 6.34
C ALA A 404 10.64 -11.32 6.70
N TYR A 405 10.48 -10.89 7.95
CA TYR A 405 9.32 -10.15 8.42
C TYR A 405 9.15 -8.80 7.69
N LEU A 406 10.20 -7.96 7.64
CA LEU A 406 10.15 -6.62 6.99
C LEU A 406 9.87 -6.67 5.48
N MET A 407 10.18 -7.80 4.83
CA MET A 407 9.90 -8.03 3.41
C MET A 407 8.57 -8.75 3.14
N ALA A 408 7.91 -9.26 4.19
CA ALA A 408 6.62 -9.94 4.09
C ALA A 408 5.46 -9.03 4.55
N ASP A 409 5.71 -8.19 5.55
CA ASP A 409 4.70 -7.42 6.26
C ASP A 409 3.83 -6.55 5.34
N PRO A 410 4.39 -5.66 4.50
CA PRO A 410 3.56 -4.85 3.61
C PRO A 410 2.81 -5.68 2.55
N GLU A 411 3.44 -6.71 2.00
CA GLU A 411 3.02 -7.38 0.77
C GLU A 411 2.07 -8.54 1.02
N LEU A 412 2.29 -9.29 2.11
CA LEU A 412 1.51 -10.45 2.52
C LEU A 412 0.46 -10.16 3.58
N SER A 413 0.30 -8.90 3.98
CA SER A 413 -0.78 -8.54 4.88
C SER A 413 -2.14 -9.02 4.36
N LEU A 414 -2.99 -9.52 5.27
CA LEU A 414 -4.29 -10.10 4.90
C LEU A 414 -5.10 -9.18 3.99
N GLN A 415 -5.13 -7.87 4.27
CA GLN A 415 -5.78 -6.89 3.39
C GLN A 415 -5.17 -6.85 1.98
N SER A 416 -3.84 -6.84 1.85
CA SER A 416 -3.16 -6.83 0.54
C SER A 416 -3.52 -8.07 -0.28
N ILE A 417 -3.55 -9.25 0.36
CA ILE A 417 -3.93 -10.52 -0.27
C ILE A 417 -5.37 -10.45 -0.78
N LEU A 418 -6.31 -10.05 0.06
CA LEU A 418 -7.73 -9.98 -0.27
C LEU A 418 -7.98 -9.03 -1.44
N ILE A 419 -7.39 -7.83 -1.40
CA ILE A 419 -7.59 -6.83 -2.45
C ILE A 419 -6.92 -7.27 -3.75
N THR A 420 -5.66 -7.75 -3.70
CA THR A 420 -4.94 -8.25 -4.87
C THR A 420 -5.71 -9.38 -5.55
N ALA A 421 -6.31 -10.29 -4.78
CA ALA A 421 -7.15 -11.36 -5.30
C ALA A 421 -8.38 -10.86 -6.10
N THR A 422 -8.91 -9.67 -5.79
CA THR A 422 -10.00 -9.06 -6.57
C THR A 422 -9.52 -8.36 -7.84
N ILE A 423 -8.24 -7.98 -7.93
CA ILE A 423 -7.69 -7.24 -9.07
C ILE A 423 -7.18 -8.22 -10.14
N ILE A 424 -6.35 -9.19 -9.75
CA ILE A 424 -5.71 -10.13 -10.69
C ILE A 424 -6.32 -11.53 -10.68
N GLY A 425 -7.28 -11.78 -9.78
CA GLY A 425 -7.92 -13.08 -9.57
C GLY A 425 -7.25 -13.93 -8.48
N ARG A 426 -8.06 -14.76 -7.81
CA ARG A 426 -7.65 -15.57 -6.65
C ARG A 426 -6.42 -16.46 -6.91
N LEU A 427 -6.39 -17.14 -8.07
CA LEU A 427 -5.29 -18.05 -8.40
C LEU A 427 -3.96 -17.30 -8.51
N LYS A 428 -3.93 -16.17 -9.25
CA LYS A 428 -2.72 -15.36 -9.41
C LYS A 428 -2.28 -14.77 -8.07
N ALA A 429 -3.21 -14.30 -7.26
CA ALA A 429 -2.91 -13.76 -5.94
C ALA A 429 -2.29 -14.80 -4.99
N TRP A 430 -2.82 -16.02 -4.91
CA TRP A 430 -2.22 -17.06 -4.06
C TRP A 430 -0.85 -17.52 -4.55
N VAL A 431 -0.63 -17.59 -5.86
CA VAL A 431 0.70 -17.86 -6.42
C VAL A 431 1.67 -16.71 -6.09
N TYR A 432 1.22 -15.46 -6.19
CA TYR A 432 2.01 -14.29 -5.75
C TYR A 432 2.36 -14.39 -4.26
N VAL A 433 1.40 -14.69 -3.39
CA VAL A 433 1.61 -14.87 -1.94
C VAL A 433 2.65 -15.94 -1.66
N PHE A 434 2.56 -17.10 -2.32
CA PHE A 434 3.54 -18.17 -2.18
C PHE A 434 4.95 -17.71 -2.54
N TRP A 435 5.11 -17.02 -3.68
CA TRP A 435 6.41 -16.54 -4.11
C TRP A 435 6.97 -15.48 -3.17
N VAL A 436 6.16 -14.51 -2.76
CA VAL A 436 6.60 -13.51 -1.79
C VAL A 436 7.04 -14.17 -0.48
N ALA A 437 6.26 -15.11 0.07
CA ALA A 437 6.61 -15.82 1.29
C ALA A 437 7.94 -16.58 1.15
N LEU A 438 8.14 -17.28 0.02
CA LEU A 438 9.37 -18.01 -0.27
C LEU A 438 10.57 -17.05 -0.37
N PHE A 439 10.44 -15.98 -1.17
CA PHE A 439 11.54 -15.04 -1.38
C PHE A 439 11.87 -14.22 -0.14
N SER A 440 10.89 -13.85 0.69
CA SER A 440 11.14 -13.17 1.97
C SER A 440 11.82 -14.12 2.96
N THR A 441 11.43 -15.40 3.00
CA THR A 441 12.13 -16.43 3.80
C THR A 441 13.59 -16.58 3.35
N LEU A 442 13.82 -16.65 2.03
CA LEU A 442 15.17 -16.73 1.48
C LEU A 442 15.98 -15.47 1.77
N ALA A 443 15.38 -14.29 1.69
CA ALA A 443 16.04 -13.03 2.02
C ALA A 443 16.58 -13.06 3.44
N GLY A 444 15.73 -13.46 4.40
CA GLY A 444 16.13 -13.55 5.78
C GLY A 444 17.19 -14.62 6.05
N LEU A 445 17.13 -15.78 5.39
CA LEU A 445 18.18 -16.80 5.48
C LEU A 445 19.53 -16.33 4.92
N ILE A 446 19.50 -15.67 3.75
CA ILE A 446 20.68 -15.11 3.09
C ILE A 446 21.32 -14.04 3.97
N TYR A 447 20.53 -13.08 4.42
CA TYR A 447 21.02 -11.98 5.25
C TYR A 447 21.44 -12.46 6.64
N GLY A 448 20.65 -13.33 7.27
CA GLY A 448 21.00 -13.93 8.55
C GLY A 448 22.32 -14.68 8.48
N SER A 449 22.55 -15.50 7.44
CA SER A 449 23.79 -16.26 7.32
C SER A 449 25.01 -15.36 7.12
N TRP A 450 24.84 -14.21 6.46
CA TRP A 450 25.87 -13.19 6.35
C TRP A 450 26.23 -12.59 7.72
N ILE A 451 25.22 -12.29 8.53
CA ILE A 451 25.41 -11.78 9.90
C ILE A 451 26.04 -12.83 10.81
N ASP A 452 25.71 -14.11 10.62
CA ASP A 452 26.28 -15.25 11.36
C ASP A 452 27.75 -15.55 10.96
N GLY A 453 28.33 -14.76 10.04
CA GLY A 453 29.73 -14.88 9.62
C GLY A 453 29.97 -15.84 8.46
N ALA A 454 28.93 -16.27 7.74
CA ALA A 454 29.11 -17.07 6.53
C ALA A 454 29.89 -16.29 5.47
N SER A 455 30.82 -16.96 4.79
CA SER A 455 31.60 -16.34 3.74
C SER A 455 30.71 -15.84 2.59
N ILE A 456 31.07 -14.70 1.99
CA ILE A 456 30.38 -14.16 0.81
C ILE A 456 30.36 -15.20 -0.33
N GLY A 457 31.39 -16.04 -0.43
CA GLY A 457 31.46 -17.14 -1.39
C GLY A 457 30.37 -18.19 -1.18
N THR A 458 30.13 -18.63 0.06
CA THR A 458 29.06 -19.59 0.38
C THR A 458 27.67 -19.01 0.12
N ILE A 459 27.46 -17.73 0.40
CA ILE A 459 26.20 -17.05 0.15
C ILE A 459 25.96 -16.89 -1.36
N GLY A 460 26.98 -16.45 -2.10
CA GLY A 460 26.93 -16.33 -3.55
C GLY A 460 26.67 -17.68 -4.23
N LEU A 461 27.32 -18.74 -3.76
CA LEU A 461 27.10 -20.10 -4.25
C LEU A 461 25.66 -20.59 -3.98
N SER A 462 25.13 -20.33 -2.79
CA SER A 462 23.75 -20.68 -2.41
C SER A 462 22.72 -19.92 -3.28
N LEU A 463 22.93 -18.62 -3.47
CA LEU A 463 22.08 -17.76 -4.29
C LEU A 463 22.12 -18.21 -5.76
N THR A 464 23.30 -18.47 -6.30
CA THR A 464 23.48 -18.93 -7.69
C THR A 464 22.86 -20.30 -7.93
N LEU A 465 23.02 -21.25 -7.00
CA LEU A 465 22.36 -22.56 -7.07
C LEU A 465 20.83 -22.41 -7.05
N PHE A 466 20.30 -21.58 -6.15
CA PHE A 466 18.86 -21.32 -6.08
C PHE A 466 18.34 -20.68 -7.37
N LEU A 467 19.02 -19.64 -7.87
CA LEU A 467 18.65 -18.97 -9.11
C LEU A 467 18.76 -19.90 -10.33
N ALA A 468 19.75 -20.78 -10.37
CA ALA A 468 19.91 -21.78 -11.42
C ALA A 468 18.80 -22.84 -11.37
N ALA A 469 18.45 -23.33 -10.18
CA ALA A 469 17.33 -24.26 -9.99
C ALA A 469 16.00 -23.62 -10.40
N LEU A 470 15.75 -22.39 -9.95
CA LEU A 470 14.58 -21.60 -10.33
C LEU A 470 14.54 -21.36 -11.85
N ALA A 471 15.65 -20.95 -12.46
CA ALA A 471 15.75 -20.73 -13.90
C ALA A 471 15.50 -22.03 -14.68
N GLY A 472 16.00 -23.18 -14.20
CA GLY A 472 15.74 -24.49 -14.79
C GLY A 472 14.25 -24.86 -14.75
N VAL A 473 13.59 -24.68 -13.60
CA VAL A 473 12.15 -24.90 -13.44
C VAL A 473 11.36 -23.97 -14.37
N LEU A 474 11.68 -22.69 -14.38
CA LEU A 474 11.01 -21.70 -15.23
C LEU A 474 11.22 -21.96 -16.72
N TRP A 475 12.43 -22.35 -17.13
CA TRP A 475 12.74 -22.71 -18.51
C TRP A 475 11.94 -23.93 -18.95
N TRP A 476 11.86 -24.96 -18.10
CA TRP A 476 11.05 -26.15 -18.35
C TRP A 476 9.56 -25.82 -18.47
N MET A 477 9.04 -24.96 -17.57
CA MET A 477 7.66 -24.47 -17.66
C MET A 477 7.42 -23.65 -18.93
N ASN A 478 8.36 -22.78 -19.30
CA ASN A 478 8.28 -21.96 -20.50
C ASN A 478 8.25 -22.83 -21.78
N GLN A 479 9.11 -23.85 -21.87
CA GLN A 479 9.08 -24.80 -22.97
C GLN A 479 7.74 -25.54 -23.09
N ARG A 480 7.16 -25.97 -21.95
CA ARG A 480 5.83 -26.60 -21.94
C ARG A 480 4.74 -25.63 -22.38
N ASN A 481 4.80 -24.36 -21.94
CA ASN A 481 3.86 -23.33 -22.33
C ASN A 481 3.92 -23.04 -23.84
N LEU A 482 5.12 -22.90 -24.41
CA LEU A 482 5.33 -22.69 -25.83
C LEU A 482 4.75 -23.84 -26.66
N LYS A 483 5.05 -25.09 -26.28
CA LYS A 483 4.49 -26.28 -26.94
C LYS A 483 2.95 -26.31 -26.90
N ARG A 484 2.34 -25.96 -25.76
CA ARG A 484 0.88 -25.90 -25.61
C ARG A 484 0.22 -24.75 -26.38
N ILE A 485 0.91 -23.62 -26.55
CA ILE A 485 0.38 -22.49 -27.32
C ILE A 485 0.41 -22.85 -28.82
N ALA A 486 1.52 -23.44 -29.29
CA ALA A 486 1.66 -23.90 -30.67
C ALA A 486 0.65 -24.99 -31.05
N SER A 487 0.36 -25.93 -30.15
CA SER A 487 -0.61 -27.01 -30.42
C SER A 487 -2.06 -26.53 -30.57
N GLN A 488 -2.41 -25.36 -30.02
CA GLN A 488 -3.76 -24.80 -30.09
C GLN A 488 -3.96 -23.83 -31.26
N SER A 489 -2.91 -23.15 -31.74
CA SER A 489 -3.03 -22.41 -33.00
C SER A 489 -3.21 -23.36 -34.18
N ALA A 490 -2.74 -24.60 -34.07
CA ALA A 490 -2.93 -25.66 -35.07
C ALA A 490 -4.31 -26.34 -35.02
N SER A 491 -5.11 -26.14 -33.97
CA SER A 491 -6.47 -26.71 -33.84
C SER A 491 -7.60 -25.72 -34.12
N ASN A 492 -7.27 -24.43 -34.29
CA ASN A 492 -8.21 -23.35 -34.63
C ASN A 492 -8.07 -22.89 -36.11
N ILE A 493 -7.30 -23.65 -36.90
CA ILE A 493 -7.25 -23.64 -38.37
C ILE A 493 -7.87 -24.96 -38.80
#